data_AF-A0A095CBX6-F1
#
_entry.id   AF-A0A095CBX6-F1
#
_cell.length_a   1.000
_cell.length_b   1.000
_cell.length_c   1.000
_cell.angle_alpha   90.00
_cell.angle_beta   90.00
_cell.angle_gamma   90.00
#
_symmetry.space_group_name_H-M   'P 1'
#
loop_
_entity.id
_entity.type
_entity.pdbx_description
1 polymer ?
#
loop_
_entity_poly.entity_id
_entity_poly.type
_entity_poly.pdbx_seq_one_letter_code
_entity_poly.pdbx_strand_id
1 'polypeptide(L)'
;MEFSYFIQYLITLIVYIKLIYSTTELNQQQNHHHHHHQQQQLDRLATFSLKFLEFHNHAHRRIDGSCCGRPKQSSSSLITTIKIETEICKAECALEFRICIEPYTVINILSNNTKIYNGPCMYGEVYTGHWGNTDITYGLLEASVHSIGIIHPWPRLFTVILEAYDLVNQNEKYLIDRAIHRGLLRPLISSMKQSKDWHQVTISTQYSGYTFCIQLTCELNHYGNDCTKVCQTNDNHTKFKCDANGDKICEPGWSGTE
;
A
#
# COMPACT_ATOMS: atom_id res chain seq x y z
N MET A 1 70.05 12.81 24.37
CA MET A 1 69.34 11.88 23.45
C MET A 1 68.08 11.29 24.07
N GLU A 2 67.98 11.08 25.39
CA GLU A 2 66.81 10.43 26.01
C GLU A 2 65.52 11.28 26.10
N PHE A 3 65.62 12.61 26.26
CA PHE A 3 64.44 13.47 26.37
C PHE A 3 63.55 13.49 25.10
N SER A 4 64.14 13.27 23.93
CA SER A 4 63.39 13.27 22.66
C SER A 4 62.52 12.02 22.50
N TYR A 5 62.96 10.87 23.02
CA TYR A 5 62.21 9.62 22.95
C TYR A 5 60.98 9.63 23.86
N PHE A 6 61.10 10.28 25.02
CA PHE A 6 59.99 10.38 25.97
C PHE A 6 58.84 11.24 25.43
N ILE A 7 59.16 12.36 24.77
CA ILE A 7 58.16 13.24 24.13
C ILE A 7 57.48 12.52 22.96
N GLN A 8 58.25 11.79 22.13
CA GLN A 8 57.68 11.01 21.03
C GLN A 8 56.71 9.93 21.52
N TYR A 9 57.04 9.26 22.63
CA TYR A 9 56.19 8.21 23.21
C TYR A 9 54.87 8.79 23.75
N LEU A 10 54.93 9.94 24.42
CA LEU A 10 53.76 10.64 24.95
C LEU A 10 52.81 11.10 23.84
N ILE A 11 53.34 11.66 22.74
CA ILE A 11 52.55 12.07 21.59
C ILE A 11 51.85 10.86 20.96
N THR A 12 52.59 9.76 20.78
CA THR A 12 52.05 8.52 20.20
C THR A 12 50.92 7.94 21.06
N LEU A 13 51.10 7.95 22.39
CA LEU A 13 50.08 7.49 23.34
C LEU A 13 48.81 8.35 23.29
N ILE A 14 48.95 9.68 23.23
CA ILE A 14 47.80 10.61 23.15
C ILE A 14 47.02 10.43 21.84
N VAL A 15 47.72 10.24 20.72
CA VAL A 15 47.08 9.97 19.42
C VAL A 15 46.32 8.64 19.45
N TYR A 16 46.91 7.60 20.06
CA TYR A 16 46.27 6.30 20.17
C TYR A 16 45.02 6.34 21.06
N ILE A 17 45.09 7.04 22.19
CA ILE A 17 43.94 7.24 23.09
C ILE A 17 42.83 8.00 22.36
N LYS A 18 43.14 9.10 21.65
CA LYS A 18 42.13 9.84 20.86
C LYS A 18 41.47 8.97 19.79
N LEU A 19 42.24 8.14 19.08
CA LEU A 19 41.71 7.19 18.09
C LEU A 19 40.77 6.14 18.70
N ILE A 20 41.09 5.63 19.89
CA ILE A 20 40.22 4.69 20.61
C ILE A 20 38.92 5.38 21.03
N TYR A 21 38.99 6.58 21.60
CA TYR A 21 37.79 7.32 22.00
C TYR A 21 36.87 7.62 20.81
N SER A 22 37.44 8.09 19.68
CA SER A 22 36.66 8.37 18.47
C SER A 22 36.01 7.12 17.87
N THR A 23 36.68 5.97 17.89
CA THR A 23 36.09 4.71 17.40
C THR A 23 35.02 4.17 18.35
N THR A 24 35.15 4.38 19.66
CA THR A 24 34.12 4.01 20.63
C THR A 24 32.85 4.88 20.52
N GLU A 25 32.98 6.19 20.27
CA GLU A 25 31.83 7.08 20.04
C GLU A 25 31.10 6.75 18.73
N LEU A 26 31.83 6.47 17.65
CA LEU A 26 31.25 6.01 16.38
C LEU A 26 30.50 4.68 16.52
N ASN A 27 31.07 3.71 17.25
CA ASN A 27 30.41 2.45 17.53
C ASN A 27 29.18 2.59 18.44
N GLN A 28 29.20 3.51 19.41
CA GLN A 28 28.03 3.82 20.24
C GLN A 28 26.92 4.51 19.43
N GLN A 29 27.26 5.43 18.53
CA GLN A 29 26.28 6.06 17.63
C GLN A 29 25.70 5.06 16.61
N GLN A 30 26.51 4.16 16.03
CA GLN A 30 26.01 3.10 15.14
C GLN A 30 25.10 2.11 15.87
N ASN A 31 25.43 1.70 17.09
CA ASN A 31 24.59 0.78 17.86
C ASN A 31 23.28 1.43 18.34
N HIS A 32 23.30 2.73 18.70
CA HIS A 32 22.07 3.45 19.01
C HIS A 32 21.18 3.65 17.78
N HIS A 33 21.76 3.91 16.61
CA HIS A 33 20.99 3.97 15.35
C HIS A 33 20.43 2.61 14.94
N HIS A 34 21.15 1.51 15.17
CA HIS A 34 20.66 0.17 14.85
C HIS A 34 19.54 -0.29 15.78
N HIS A 35 19.63 0.01 17.09
CA HIS A 35 18.56 -0.27 18.04
C HIS A 35 17.34 0.66 17.89
N HIS A 36 17.53 1.95 17.56
CA HIS A 36 16.39 2.84 17.30
C HIS A 36 15.72 2.58 15.94
N HIS A 37 16.45 2.14 14.91
CA HIS A 37 15.83 1.75 13.64
C HIS A 37 14.99 0.48 13.73
N GLN A 38 15.23 -0.40 14.71
CA GLN A 38 14.40 -1.57 14.96
C GLN A 38 13.13 -1.29 15.78
N GLN A 39 12.94 -0.08 16.31
CA GLN A 39 11.85 0.18 17.28
C GLN A 39 10.84 1.26 16.86
N GLN A 40 10.85 1.71 15.60
CA GLN A 40 9.83 2.60 15.05
C GLN A 40 9.40 2.24 13.61
N GLN A 41 9.52 0.98 13.22
CA GLN A 41 8.69 0.43 12.16
C GLN A 41 7.43 -0.06 12.87
N LEU A 42 6.29 0.61 12.66
CA LEU A 42 5.02 0.10 13.17
C LEU A 42 4.83 -1.31 12.59
N ASP A 43 4.90 -2.33 13.45
CA ASP A 43 4.87 -3.73 13.03
C ASP A 43 3.62 -3.97 12.19
N ARG A 44 3.83 -4.22 10.91
CA ARG A 44 2.73 -4.51 9.98
C ARG A 44 2.16 -5.86 10.39
N LEU A 45 0.85 -5.93 10.49
CA LEU A 45 0.13 -7.16 10.77
C LEU A 45 -0.19 -7.92 9.48
N ALA A 46 -0.45 -7.18 8.40
CA ALA A 46 -0.78 -7.74 7.10
C ALA A 46 -0.42 -6.79 5.95
N THR A 47 -0.46 -7.32 4.73
CA THR A 47 -0.42 -6.55 3.50
C THR A 47 -1.70 -6.77 2.70
N PHE A 48 -2.44 -5.69 2.44
CA PHE A 48 -3.53 -5.68 1.46
C PHE A 48 -2.94 -5.43 0.08
N SER A 49 -3.31 -6.23 -0.90
CA SER A 49 -2.82 -6.11 -2.28
C SER A 49 -3.98 -6.03 -3.26
N LEU A 50 -3.87 -5.16 -4.25
CA LEU A 50 -4.83 -4.96 -5.31
C LEU A 50 -4.15 -4.96 -6.68
N LYS A 51 -4.77 -5.63 -7.65
CA LYS A 51 -4.41 -5.57 -9.07
C LYS A 51 -5.60 -5.08 -9.87
N PHE A 52 -5.46 -3.98 -10.60
CA PHE A 52 -6.45 -3.63 -11.62
C PHE A 52 -6.23 -4.51 -12.85
N LEU A 53 -7.30 -5.16 -13.31
CA LEU A 53 -7.29 -6.00 -14.50
C LEU A 53 -7.96 -5.29 -15.68
N GLU A 54 -9.01 -4.54 -15.45
CA GLU A 54 -9.75 -3.88 -16.51
C GLU A 54 -10.32 -2.57 -16.00
N PHE A 55 -10.26 -1.54 -16.84
CA PHE A 55 -11.02 -0.33 -16.65
C PHE A 55 -11.57 0.14 -17.99
N HIS A 56 -12.88 0.35 -18.05
CA HIS A 56 -13.52 0.89 -19.24
C HIS A 56 -14.28 2.19 -18.93
N ASN A 57 -14.12 3.17 -19.82
CA ASN A 57 -14.85 4.44 -19.84
C ASN A 57 -15.07 4.84 -21.29
N HIS A 58 -15.92 4.08 -22.00
CA HIS A 58 -16.20 4.25 -23.43
C HIS A 58 -16.57 5.68 -23.87
N ALA A 59 -17.07 6.51 -22.95
CA ALA A 59 -17.45 7.90 -23.24
C ALA A 59 -16.25 8.86 -23.22
N HIS A 60 -15.09 8.43 -22.68
CA HIS A 60 -13.89 9.25 -22.46
C HIS A 60 -14.20 10.54 -21.69
N ARG A 61 -15.11 10.44 -20.71
CA ARG A 61 -15.62 11.57 -19.93
C ARG A 61 -15.21 11.48 -18.48
N ARG A 62 -15.07 12.65 -17.86
CA ARG A 62 -14.91 12.83 -16.43
C ARG A 62 -16.27 12.81 -15.72
N ILE A 63 -16.24 12.71 -14.40
CA ILE A 63 -17.47 12.67 -13.58
C ILE A 63 -18.31 13.95 -13.71
N ASP A 64 -17.70 15.08 -14.09
CA ASP A 64 -18.37 16.34 -14.36
C ASP A 64 -18.90 16.48 -15.81
N GLY A 65 -18.79 15.41 -16.61
CA GLY A 65 -19.22 15.35 -18.01
C GLY A 65 -18.23 15.91 -19.02
N SER A 66 -17.13 16.55 -18.59
CA SER A 66 -16.12 17.08 -19.52
C SER A 66 -15.27 15.96 -20.14
N CYS A 67 -14.71 16.19 -21.34
CA CYS A 67 -13.85 15.22 -22.00
C CYS A 67 -12.46 15.14 -21.34
N CYS A 68 -11.86 13.95 -21.39
CA CYS A 68 -10.48 13.72 -20.96
C CYS A 68 -9.43 14.45 -21.81
N GLY A 69 -8.19 14.49 -21.31
CA GLY A 69 -7.00 14.96 -22.05
C GLY A 69 -6.85 16.48 -22.18
N ARG A 70 -7.79 17.28 -21.66
CA ARG A 70 -7.70 18.76 -21.65
C ARG A 70 -7.87 19.34 -20.24
N PRO A 71 -7.06 20.33 -19.84
CA PRO A 71 -7.32 21.05 -18.58
C PRO A 71 -8.73 21.63 -18.54
N LYS A 72 -9.30 21.82 -17.35
CA LYS A 72 -10.54 22.58 -17.23
C LYS A 72 -10.28 24.00 -17.73
N GLN A 73 -10.87 24.35 -18.87
CA GLN A 73 -10.73 25.71 -19.39
C GLN A 73 -11.36 26.69 -18.39
N SER A 74 -10.62 27.72 -18.00
CA SER A 74 -11.20 28.95 -17.47
C SER A 74 -11.97 29.62 -18.61
N SER A 75 -13.27 29.29 -18.72
CA SER A 75 -14.30 30.06 -19.43
C SER A 75 -13.79 31.01 -20.53
N SER A 76 -13.38 30.51 -21.69
CA SER A 76 -13.07 31.37 -22.85
C SER A 76 -13.06 30.62 -24.19
N SER A 77 -14.10 29.85 -24.46
CA SER A 77 -14.50 29.60 -25.83
C SER A 77 -16.03 29.59 -25.91
N LEU A 78 -16.56 30.75 -26.30
CA LEU A 78 -17.91 31.02 -26.83
C LEU A 78 -18.86 29.82 -26.74
N ILE A 79 -19.50 29.65 -25.58
CA ILE A 79 -20.51 28.63 -25.34
C ILE A 79 -21.81 29.12 -25.99
N THR A 80 -22.06 28.69 -27.23
CA THR A 80 -23.44 28.56 -27.70
C THR A 80 -24.04 27.38 -26.95
N THR A 81 -25.11 27.65 -26.19
CA THR A 81 -25.81 26.79 -25.21
C THR A 81 -26.36 25.44 -25.74
N ILE A 82 -25.96 25.01 -26.94
CA ILE A 82 -26.51 23.86 -27.66
C ILE A 82 -25.51 22.67 -27.76
N LYS A 83 -24.23 22.85 -27.41
CA LYS A 83 -23.15 21.87 -27.72
C LYS A 83 -22.72 20.89 -26.61
N ILE A 84 -23.28 20.96 -25.39
CA ILE A 84 -22.77 20.15 -24.27
C ILE A 84 -23.18 18.66 -24.39
N GLU A 85 -24.33 18.36 -25.00
CA GLU A 85 -24.80 16.97 -25.14
C GLU A 85 -24.26 16.22 -26.39
N THR A 86 -23.59 16.91 -27.33
CA THR A 86 -23.19 16.32 -28.63
C THR A 86 -21.68 16.31 -28.90
N GLU A 87 -20.84 16.86 -28.02
CA GLU A 87 -19.39 16.79 -28.21
C GLU A 87 -18.90 15.36 -27.97
N ILE A 88 -18.53 14.65 -29.04
CA ILE A 88 -17.87 13.34 -28.95
C ILE A 88 -16.45 13.55 -28.42
N CYS A 89 -16.15 12.97 -27.25
CA CYS A 89 -14.82 13.00 -26.67
C CYS A 89 -13.87 12.13 -27.51
N LYS A 90 -12.81 12.75 -28.03
CA LYS A 90 -11.85 12.08 -28.94
C LYS A 90 -10.58 11.60 -28.25
N ALA A 91 -10.16 12.29 -27.18
CA ALA A 91 -8.94 11.95 -26.47
C ALA A 91 -9.21 10.82 -25.48
N GLU A 92 -8.28 9.86 -25.37
CA GLU A 92 -8.27 8.88 -24.29
C GLU A 92 -7.96 9.57 -22.96
N CYS A 93 -8.40 8.99 -21.85
CA CYS A 93 -8.01 9.42 -20.51
C CYS A 93 -6.68 8.73 -20.16
N ALA A 94 -5.73 9.48 -19.63
CA ALA A 94 -4.52 8.90 -19.05
C ALA A 94 -4.81 8.56 -17.59
N LEU A 95 -4.85 7.28 -17.25
CA LEU A 95 -5.42 6.80 -15.99
C LEU A 95 -4.39 6.75 -14.87
N GLU A 96 -4.79 7.26 -13.70
CA GLU A 96 -4.22 6.96 -12.40
C GLU A 96 -5.35 6.56 -11.45
N PHE A 97 -5.10 5.57 -10.60
CA PHE A 97 -6.04 5.21 -9.55
C PHE A 97 -5.52 5.57 -8.17
N ARG A 98 -6.44 5.97 -7.31
CA ARG A 98 -6.26 5.99 -5.87
C ARG A 98 -7.07 4.85 -5.27
N ILE A 99 -6.41 4.09 -4.41
CA ILE A 99 -7.01 3.00 -3.63
C ILE A 99 -7.04 3.47 -2.18
N CYS A 100 -8.22 3.51 -1.57
CA CYS A 100 -8.41 3.92 -0.18
C CYS A 100 -9.22 2.85 0.55
N ILE A 101 -8.75 2.44 1.73
CA ILE A 101 -9.42 1.40 2.53
C ILE A 101 -9.98 2.01 3.81
N GLU A 102 -11.27 1.77 4.02
CA GLU A 102 -12.02 2.22 5.19
C GLU A 102 -12.68 1.02 5.90
N PRO A 103 -13.08 1.16 7.17
CA PRO A 103 -13.91 0.17 7.83
C PRO A 103 -15.22 -0.04 7.07
N TYR A 104 -15.88 -1.16 7.33
CA TYR A 104 -17.24 -1.36 6.85
C TYR A 104 -18.17 -0.36 7.53
N THR A 105 -18.42 0.77 6.87
CA THR A 105 -19.29 1.81 7.37
C THR A 105 -20.49 1.98 6.45
N VAL A 106 -21.62 2.38 7.03
CA VAL A 106 -22.85 2.73 6.31
C VAL A 106 -22.75 4.18 5.76
N ILE A 107 -21.53 4.75 5.65
CA ILE A 107 -21.36 6.13 5.19
C ILE A 107 -21.92 6.27 3.77
N ASN A 108 -22.75 7.31 3.59
CA ASN A 108 -23.25 7.78 2.31
C ASN A 108 -22.11 8.42 1.50
N ILE A 109 -21.12 7.62 1.10
CA ILE A 109 -20.15 8.03 0.09
C ILE A 109 -20.90 8.03 -1.23
N LEU A 110 -21.34 9.21 -1.66
CA LEU A 110 -22.02 9.38 -2.93
C LEU A 110 -21.00 9.17 -4.05
N SER A 111 -21.21 8.13 -4.87
CA SER A 111 -20.39 7.84 -6.05
C SER A 111 -20.45 8.96 -7.10
N ASN A 112 -21.52 9.75 -7.11
CA ASN A 112 -21.72 10.86 -8.05
C ASN A 112 -21.15 12.21 -7.59
N ASN A 113 -20.48 12.27 -6.44
CA ASN A 113 -19.91 13.54 -5.95
C ASN A 113 -18.59 13.85 -6.67
N THR A 114 -18.54 15.00 -7.33
CA THR A 114 -17.38 15.50 -8.08
C THR A 114 -16.20 15.90 -7.18
N LYS A 115 -16.41 16.04 -5.87
CA LYS A 115 -15.34 16.30 -4.89
C LYS A 115 -14.60 15.02 -4.53
N ILE A 116 -13.28 15.11 -4.44
CA ILE A 116 -12.38 14.06 -3.94
C ILE A 116 -12.86 13.62 -2.55
N TYR A 117 -12.84 12.30 -2.30
CA TYR A 117 -13.16 11.77 -0.98
C TYR A 117 -11.98 12.04 -0.05
N ASN A 118 -12.13 13.01 0.85
CA ASN A 118 -11.10 13.39 1.82
C ASN A 118 -11.11 12.50 3.07
N GLY A 119 -11.69 11.30 3.02
CA GLY A 119 -11.73 10.42 4.18
C GLY A 119 -10.33 9.97 4.61
N PRO A 120 -10.18 9.54 5.87
CA PRO A 120 -8.89 9.25 6.46
C PRO A 120 -8.19 8.03 5.86
N CYS A 121 -8.92 7.16 5.15
CA CYS A 121 -8.44 5.87 4.67
C CYS A 121 -7.82 5.10 5.85
N MET A 122 -8.64 4.75 6.85
CA MET A 122 -8.16 4.27 8.17
C MET A 122 -7.18 3.09 8.10
N TYR A 123 -7.26 2.26 7.06
CA TYR A 123 -6.36 1.13 6.84
C TYR A 123 -5.23 1.43 5.85
N GLY A 124 -5.25 2.61 5.24
CA GLY A 124 -4.24 3.16 4.35
C GLY A 124 -4.76 3.46 2.95
N GLU A 125 -3.92 4.14 2.19
CA GLU A 125 -4.15 4.47 0.80
C GLU A 125 -2.87 4.30 -0.04
N VAL A 126 -3.05 4.10 -1.34
CA VAL A 126 -1.95 4.06 -2.32
C VAL A 126 -2.42 4.57 -3.67
N TYR A 127 -1.49 5.10 -4.45
CA TYR A 127 -1.71 5.55 -5.83
C TYR A 127 -0.96 4.66 -6.80
N THR A 128 -1.54 4.42 -7.97
CA THR A 128 -0.92 3.56 -8.99
C THR A 128 0.19 4.27 -9.78
N GLY A 129 0.24 5.60 -9.73
CA GLY A 129 0.87 6.38 -10.80
C GLY A 129 0.10 6.21 -12.11
N HIS A 130 0.75 6.50 -13.24
CA HIS A 130 0.16 6.23 -14.54
C HIS A 130 0.01 4.71 -14.74
N TRP A 131 -1.23 4.24 -14.82
CA TRP A 131 -1.56 2.83 -14.96
C TRP A 131 -1.77 2.42 -16.42
N GLY A 132 -2.39 3.28 -17.22
CA GLY A 132 -2.69 3.02 -18.63
C GLY A 132 -3.62 4.08 -19.22
N ASN A 133 -4.16 3.83 -20.42
CA ASN A 133 -5.18 4.68 -21.04
C ASN A 133 -6.57 4.04 -20.92
N THR A 134 -7.62 4.78 -21.28
CA THR A 134 -9.02 4.30 -21.29
C THR A 134 -9.19 2.96 -22.04
N ASP A 135 -10.12 2.12 -21.55
CA ASP A 135 -10.54 0.84 -22.15
C ASP A 135 -9.39 -0.18 -22.27
N ILE A 136 -8.57 -0.27 -21.23
CA ILE A 136 -7.42 -1.18 -21.16
C ILE A 136 -7.71 -2.40 -20.28
N THR A 137 -7.13 -3.53 -20.68
CA THR A 137 -7.23 -4.81 -20.00
C THR A 137 -5.84 -5.44 -19.83
N TYR A 138 -5.57 -5.99 -18.65
CA TYR A 138 -4.36 -6.73 -18.30
C TYR A 138 -4.71 -8.12 -17.79
N GLY A 139 -3.87 -9.10 -18.12
CA GLY A 139 -3.94 -10.41 -17.48
C GLY A 139 -3.49 -10.35 -16.01
N LEU A 140 -3.93 -11.32 -15.19
CA LEU A 140 -3.57 -11.38 -13.76
C LEU A 140 -2.06 -11.37 -13.49
N LEU A 141 -1.25 -11.95 -14.38
CA LEU A 141 0.20 -12.00 -14.26
C LEU A 141 0.89 -10.69 -14.69
N GLU A 142 0.28 -9.96 -15.63
CA GLU A 142 0.81 -8.71 -16.20
C GLU A 142 0.45 -7.51 -15.32
N ALA A 143 -0.72 -7.56 -14.68
CA ALA A 143 -1.21 -6.48 -13.83
C ALA A 143 -0.26 -6.22 -12.65
N SER A 144 0.08 -4.95 -12.46
CA SER A 144 0.91 -4.47 -11.34
C SER A 144 0.19 -4.67 -10.01
N VAL A 145 0.95 -5.03 -8.97
CA VAL A 145 0.46 -5.14 -7.59
C VAL A 145 0.59 -3.78 -6.91
N HIS A 146 -0.49 -3.30 -6.32
CA HIS A 146 -0.51 -2.14 -5.44
C HIS A 146 -0.78 -2.60 -4.01
N SER A 147 0.11 -2.27 -3.08
CA SER A 147 0.09 -2.80 -1.72
C SER A 147 -0.05 -1.72 -0.65
N ILE A 148 -0.86 -2.01 0.37
CA ILE A 148 -1.05 -1.17 1.56
C ILE A 148 -0.68 -2.02 2.78
N GLY A 149 0.28 -1.54 3.57
CA GLY A 149 0.68 -2.18 4.82
C GLY A 149 -0.34 -1.91 5.92
N ILE A 150 -0.91 -2.96 6.48
CA ILE A 150 -1.94 -2.91 7.51
C ILE A 150 -1.28 -3.00 8.88
N ILE A 151 -1.56 -2.00 9.72
CA ILE A 151 -0.97 -1.82 11.06
C ILE A 151 -2.00 -2.03 12.18
N HIS A 152 -3.27 -2.12 11.83
CA HIS A 152 -4.40 -2.32 12.75
C HIS A 152 -5.01 -3.71 12.54
N PRO A 153 -5.65 -4.32 13.56
CA PRO A 153 -6.34 -5.60 13.41
C PRO A 153 -7.29 -5.60 12.22
N TRP A 154 -7.20 -6.62 11.36
CA TRP A 154 -8.01 -6.65 10.16
C TRP A 154 -9.51 -6.86 10.49
N PRO A 155 -10.41 -5.97 10.04
CA PRO A 155 -11.82 -6.00 10.44
C PRO A 155 -12.65 -7.09 9.76
N ARG A 156 -12.08 -7.80 8.77
CA ARG A 156 -12.74 -8.75 7.85
C ARG A 156 -13.76 -8.10 6.92
N LEU A 157 -14.70 -7.33 7.47
CA LEU A 157 -15.60 -6.49 6.71
C LEU A 157 -14.92 -5.14 6.45
N PHE A 158 -14.87 -4.76 5.18
CA PHE A 158 -14.14 -3.57 4.75
C PHE A 158 -14.88 -2.83 3.64
N THR A 159 -14.46 -1.60 3.40
CA THR A 159 -14.82 -0.80 2.23
C THR A 159 -13.55 -0.46 1.47
N VAL A 160 -13.50 -0.78 0.18
CA VAL A 160 -12.47 -0.25 -0.73
C VAL A 160 -13.10 0.78 -1.66
N ILE A 161 -12.47 1.95 -1.70
CA ILE A 161 -12.87 3.08 -2.55
C ILE A 161 -11.80 3.22 -3.62
N LEU A 162 -12.22 3.15 -4.87
CA LEU A 162 -11.36 3.26 -6.05
C LEU A 162 -11.75 4.53 -6.78
N GLU A 163 -10.84 5.48 -6.86
CA GLU A 163 -11.02 6.72 -7.63
C GLU A 163 -10.13 6.67 -8.87
N ALA A 164 -10.74 6.80 -10.05
CA ALA A 164 -10.02 6.91 -11.31
C ALA A 164 -9.80 8.38 -11.66
N TYR A 165 -8.59 8.75 -12.07
CA TYR A 165 -8.21 10.12 -12.42
C TYR A 165 -7.69 10.19 -13.86
N ASP A 166 -8.02 11.28 -14.55
CA ASP A 166 -7.45 11.68 -15.83
C ASP A 166 -6.24 12.58 -15.58
N LEU A 167 -5.04 12.05 -15.81
CA LEU A 167 -3.76 12.74 -15.73
C LEU A 167 -3.58 13.62 -16.96
N VAL A 168 -3.82 14.93 -16.81
CA VAL A 168 -3.68 15.87 -17.92
C VAL A 168 -2.25 16.35 -18.07
N ASN A 169 -1.59 16.61 -16.94
CA ASN A 169 -0.17 16.94 -16.86
C ASN A 169 0.35 16.55 -15.46
N GLN A 170 1.62 16.87 -15.18
CA GLN A 170 2.27 16.49 -13.91
C GLN A 170 1.59 17.04 -12.65
N ASN A 171 0.86 18.16 -12.76
CA ASN A 171 0.27 18.85 -11.61
C ASN A 171 -1.26 18.84 -11.62
N GLU A 172 -1.88 18.47 -12.74
CA GLU A 172 -3.32 18.51 -12.93
C GLU A 172 -3.86 17.13 -13.26
N LYS A 173 -4.75 16.68 -12.38
CA LYS A 173 -5.57 15.49 -12.60
C LYS A 173 -7.01 15.76 -12.22
N TYR A 174 -7.93 15.09 -12.91
CA TYR A 174 -9.37 15.29 -12.71
C TYR A 174 -10.07 13.97 -12.48
N LEU A 175 -11.02 13.94 -11.55
CA LEU A 175 -11.76 12.73 -11.21
C LEU A 175 -12.58 12.26 -12.42
N ILE A 176 -12.36 11.03 -12.84
CA ILE A 176 -13.13 10.35 -13.87
C ILE A 176 -14.37 9.73 -13.24
N ASP A 177 -14.17 8.96 -12.19
CA ASP A 177 -15.24 8.19 -11.56
C ASP A 177 -14.80 7.68 -10.18
N ARG A 178 -15.77 7.27 -9.36
CA ARG A 178 -15.56 6.64 -8.05
C ARG A 178 -16.36 5.35 -7.94
N ALA A 179 -15.67 4.23 -7.81
CA ALA A 179 -16.26 2.95 -7.46
C ALA A 179 -16.06 2.63 -5.98
N ILE A 180 -17.06 1.97 -5.38
CA ILE A 180 -17.03 1.57 -3.97
C ILE A 180 -17.42 0.10 -3.89
N HIS A 181 -16.55 -0.72 -3.33
CA HIS A 181 -16.85 -2.10 -3.00
C HIS A 181 -16.83 -2.31 -1.50
N ARG A 182 -17.84 -3.04 -1.02
CA ARG A 182 -17.98 -3.43 0.38
C ARG A 182 -18.09 -4.94 0.42
N GLY A 183 -17.33 -5.57 1.29
CA GLY A 183 -17.28 -7.03 1.31
C GLY A 183 -16.59 -7.60 2.52
N LEU A 184 -16.53 -8.92 2.53
CA LEU A 184 -15.75 -9.72 3.47
C LEU A 184 -14.47 -10.18 2.77
N LEU A 185 -13.31 -9.89 3.34
CA LEU A 185 -12.02 -10.42 2.90
C LEU A 185 -11.34 -11.13 4.05
N ARG A 186 -10.92 -12.38 3.82
CA ARG A 186 -10.20 -13.19 4.81
C ARG A 186 -8.71 -13.14 4.53
N PRO A 187 -7.85 -13.05 5.56
CA PRO A 187 -6.42 -13.08 5.36
C PRO A 187 -5.95 -14.47 4.93
N LEU A 188 -4.87 -14.47 4.16
CA LEU A 188 -4.08 -15.63 3.83
C LEU A 188 -2.87 -15.68 4.75
N ILE A 189 -2.46 -16.89 5.11
CA ILE A 189 -1.31 -17.10 5.99
C ILE A 189 -0.04 -17.16 5.15
N SER A 190 0.96 -16.35 5.50
CA SER A 190 2.24 -16.23 4.78
C SER A 190 3.05 -17.54 4.73
N SER A 191 2.89 -18.41 5.74
CA SER A 191 3.58 -19.71 5.81
C SER A 191 3.09 -20.73 4.78
N MET A 192 1.89 -20.53 4.20
CA MET A 192 1.42 -21.31 3.06
C MET A 192 2.09 -20.78 1.80
N LYS A 193 3.16 -21.45 1.37
CA LYS A 193 3.89 -21.21 0.12
C LYS A 193 2.93 -20.77 -1.00
N GLN A 194 2.94 -19.47 -1.28
CA GLN A 194 2.34 -18.86 -2.46
C GLN A 194 0.85 -19.20 -2.65
N SER A 195 -0.01 -18.82 -1.70
CA SER A 195 -1.44 -18.77 -1.99
C SER A 195 -1.69 -17.78 -3.14
N LYS A 196 -2.20 -18.31 -4.26
CA LYS A 196 -2.56 -17.58 -5.48
C LYS A 196 -4.02 -17.13 -5.47
N ASP A 197 -4.67 -17.19 -4.31
CA ASP A 197 -6.09 -16.93 -4.20
C ASP A 197 -6.34 -15.43 -4.21
N TRP A 198 -6.53 -14.92 -5.42
CA TRP A 198 -7.01 -13.57 -5.69
C TRP A 198 -8.53 -13.58 -5.72
N HIS A 199 -9.16 -12.69 -4.96
CA HIS A 199 -10.59 -12.46 -5.06
C HIS A 199 -10.86 -11.42 -6.15
N GLN A 200 -11.42 -11.87 -7.28
CA GLN A 200 -11.80 -10.97 -8.36
C GLN A 200 -13.13 -10.28 -8.06
N VAL A 201 -13.17 -8.97 -8.29
CA VAL A 201 -14.34 -8.12 -8.13
C VAL A 201 -14.56 -7.34 -9.42
N THR A 202 -15.80 -7.33 -9.89
CA THR A 202 -16.24 -6.48 -11.00
C THR A 202 -17.32 -5.52 -10.50
N ILE A 203 -17.16 -4.22 -10.81
CA ILE A 203 -18.08 -3.16 -10.43
C ILE A 203 -18.39 -2.35 -11.67
N SER A 204 -19.67 -2.02 -11.87
CA SER A 204 -20.09 -1.04 -12.87
C SER A 204 -20.69 0.16 -12.14
N THR A 205 -20.22 1.36 -12.50
CA THR A 205 -20.80 2.63 -12.08
C THR A 205 -21.66 3.20 -13.22
N GLN A 206 -22.11 4.44 -13.07
CA GLN A 206 -22.83 5.13 -14.14
C GLN A 206 -21.93 5.39 -15.36
N TYR A 207 -20.62 5.59 -15.16
CA TYR A 207 -19.71 6.09 -16.19
C TYR A 207 -18.64 5.07 -16.58
N SER A 208 -18.34 4.09 -15.74
CA SER A 208 -17.18 3.22 -15.92
C SER A 208 -17.42 1.81 -15.39
N GLY A 209 -16.58 0.88 -15.81
CA GLY A 209 -16.50 -0.46 -15.23
C GLY A 209 -15.08 -0.77 -14.80
N TYR A 210 -15.00 -1.53 -13.71
CA TYR A 210 -13.76 -1.90 -13.04
C TYR A 210 -13.75 -3.40 -12.87
N THR A 211 -12.67 -4.05 -13.30
CA THR A 211 -12.35 -5.42 -12.88
C THR A 211 -11.03 -5.37 -12.15
N PHE A 212 -10.99 -5.86 -10.92
CA PHE A 212 -9.77 -5.90 -10.13
C PHE A 212 -9.74 -7.13 -9.23
N CYS A 213 -8.55 -7.50 -8.80
CA CYS A 213 -8.31 -8.60 -7.88
C CYS A 213 -7.76 -8.06 -6.57
N ILE A 214 -8.27 -8.58 -5.46
CA ILE A 214 -7.80 -8.23 -4.11
C ILE A 214 -7.33 -9.46 -3.35
N GLN A 215 -6.38 -9.25 -2.46
CA GLN A 215 -5.85 -10.25 -1.56
C GLN A 215 -5.41 -9.56 -0.25
N LEU A 216 -5.51 -10.28 0.86
CA LEU A 216 -4.92 -9.88 2.13
C LEU A 216 -4.04 -11.00 2.63
N THR A 217 -2.80 -10.69 3.00
CA THR A 217 -1.85 -11.68 3.51
C THR A 217 -1.33 -11.20 4.85
N CYS A 218 -1.48 -12.01 5.91
CA CYS A 218 -0.82 -11.69 7.18
C CYS A 218 0.69 -11.66 6.99
N GLU A 219 1.39 -10.81 7.72
CA GLU A 219 2.85 -10.77 7.71
C GLU A 219 3.45 -12.09 8.23
N LEU A 220 4.76 -12.25 8.09
CA LEU A 220 5.47 -13.42 8.60
C LEU A 220 5.21 -13.58 10.11
N ASN A 221 4.91 -14.81 10.55
CA ASN A 221 4.58 -15.15 11.94
C ASN A 221 3.25 -14.58 12.47
N HIS A 222 2.45 -13.89 11.65
CA HIS A 222 1.12 -13.40 12.01
C HIS A 222 0.03 -14.34 11.49
N TYR A 223 -0.96 -14.61 12.35
CA TYR A 223 -2.01 -15.59 12.14
C TYR A 223 -3.37 -15.07 12.64
N GLY A 224 -4.41 -15.86 12.39
CA GLY A 224 -5.78 -15.54 12.77
C GLY A 224 -6.51 -14.71 11.71
N ASN A 225 -7.81 -14.50 11.93
CA ASN A 225 -8.67 -13.79 10.97
C ASN A 225 -8.42 -12.28 10.93
N ASP A 226 -7.69 -11.75 11.90
CA ASP A 226 -7.35 -10.34 12.11
C ASP A 226 -5.83 -10.08 12.04
N CYS A 227 -5.02 -11.13 11.80
CA CYS A 227 -3.56 -11.12 11.76
C CYS A 227 -2.86 -10.63 13.05
N THR A 228 -3.53 -10.69 14.21
CA THR A 228 -2.95 -10.22 15.49
C THR A 228 -2.21 -11.31 16.25
N LYS A 229 -2.51 -12.59 15.97
CA LYS A 229 -1.91 -13.71 16.68
C LYS A 229 -0.49 -13.97 16.18
N VAL A 230 0.50 -13.85 17.05
CA VAL A 230 1.90 -14.09 16.70
C VAL A 230 2.32 -15.50 17.10
N CYS A 231 2.90 -16.23 16.15
CA CYS A 231 3.61 -17.48 16.43
C CYS A 231 4.90 -17.49 15.63
N GLN A 232 6.01 -17.31 16.35
CA GLN A 232 7.35 -17.34 15.79
C GLN A 232 8.11 -18.50 16.41
N THR A 233 8.65 -19.36 15.56
CA THR A 233 9.57 -20.41 15.97
C THR A 233 10.97 -19.84 16.15
N ASN A 234 11.72 -20.36 17.11
CA ASN A 234 13.15 -20.05 17.21
C ASN A 234 13.88 -20.73 16.03
N ASP A 235 15.02 -20.18 15.59
CA ASP A 235 15.76 -20.63 14.40
C ASP A 235 15.96 -22.15 14.32
N ASN A 236 16.17 -22.81 15.46
CA ASN A 236 16.42 -24.25 15.52
C ASN A 236 15.14 -25.13 15.45
N HIS A 237 13.93 -24.56 15.55
CA HIS A 237 12.64 -25.26 15.54
C HIS A 237 12.56 -26.47 16.50
N THR A 238 13.39 -26.50 17.56
CA THR A 238 13.63 -27.72 18.34
C THR A 238 12.54 -28.04 19.36
N LYS A 239 11.71 -27.05 19.73
CA LYS A 239 10.74 -27.17 20.83
C LYS A 239 9.29 -27.22 20.36
N PHE A 240 8.94 -26.40 19.38
CA PHE A 240 7.61 -26.34 18.80
C PHE A 240 7.65 -25.83 17.37
N LYS A 241 6.57 -26.08 16.64
CA LYS A 241 6.23 -25.47 15.34
C LYS A 241 4.91 -24.72 15.45
N CYS A 242 4.68 -23.78 14.55
CA CYS A 242 3.40 -23.09 14.43
C CYS A 242 2.51 -23.81 13.42
N ASP A 243 1.28 -24.11 13.80
CA ASP A 243 0.28 -24.63 12.88
C ASP A 243 -0.30 -23.52 11.97
N ALA A 244 -1.27 -23.87 11.12
CA ALA A 244 -1.90 -22.90 10.23
C ALA A 244 -2.72 -21.83 10.98
N ASN A 245 -3.15 -22.10 12.22
CA ASN A 245 -3.86 -21.15 13.07
C ASN A 245 -2.91 -20.32 13.94
N GLY A 246 -1.60 -20.54 13.85
CA GLY A 246 -0.60 -19.94 14.72
C GLY A 246 -0.57 -20.53 16.13
N ASP A 247 -1.13 -21.73 16.34
CA ASP A 247 -0.98 -22.47 17.59
C ASP A 247 0.37 -23.17 17.66
N LYS A 248 0.98 -23.17 18.85
CA LYS A 248 2.24 -23.87 19.10
C LYS A 248 1.98 -25.37 19.23
N ILE A 249 2.53 -26.16 18.31
CA ILE A 249 2.57 -27.62 18.37
C ILE A 249 3.95 -28.04 18.88
N CYS A 250 4.01 -28.63 20.07
CA CYS A 250 5.25 -29.12 20.65
C CYS A 250 5.87 -30.23 19.79
N GLU A 251 7.18 -30.19 19.61
CA GLU A 251 7.94 -31.30 19.02
C GLU A 251 7.99 -32.49 19.99
N PRO A 252 8.21 -33.73 19.50
CA PRO A 252 8.31 -34.90 20.35
C PRO A 252 9.31 -34.73 21.50
N GLY A 253 8.89 -35.04 22.72
CA GLY A 253 9.71 -34.89 23.94
C GLY A 253 9.59 -33.54 24.64
N TRP A 254 8.83 -32.59 24.07
CA TRP A 254 8.52 -31.31 24.69
C TRP A 254 7.06 -31.23 25.13
N SER A 255 6.81 -30.57 26.26
CA SER A 255 5.48 -30.24 26.77
C SER A 255 5.53 -28.98 27.61
N GLY A 256 4.39 -28.35 27.79
CA GLY A 256 4.25 -27.13 28.59
C GLY A 256 3.26 -26.15 27.98
N THR A 257 2.81 -25.24 28.80
CA THR A 257 2.07 -24.04 28.40
C THR A 257 3.01 -22.88 28.69
N GLU A 258 3.42 -22.13 27.67
CA GLU A 258 3.96 -20.80 27.92
C GLU A 258 2.81 -19.85 28.26
#